data_AF-A0A2M8SBV8-F1
#
_entry.id   AF-A0A2M8SBV8-F1
#
_cell.length_a   1.000
_cell.length_b   1.000
_cell.length_c   1.000
_cell.angle_alpha   90.00
_cell.angle_beta   90.00
_cell.angle_gamma   90.00
#
_symmetry.space_group_name_H-M   'P 1'
#
loop_
_entity.id
_entity.type
_entity.pdbx_description
1 polymer ?
#
loop_
_entity_poly.entity_id
_entity_poly.type
_entity_poly.pdbx_seq_one_letter_code
_entity_poly.pdbx_strand_id
1 'polypeptide(L)'
;MVAPDDFTSFQSLDPQNMLAEIDGLPEQLHKAWEIGQTSEVFAKRPVGAETSEVSRVVVSGMGGSAIGADLLASYLAPICKIPVFVHR
;
A
#
# COMPACT_ATOMS: atom_id res chain seq x y z
N MET A 1 -7.05 -34.55 8.84
CA MET A 1 -5.88 -34.04 8.10
C MET A 1 -6.33 -33.95 6.65
N VAL A 2 -6.42 -32.75 6.11
CA VAL A 2 -6.84 -32.53 4.72
C VAL A 2 -5.63 -32.76 3.82
N ALA A 3 -5.81 -33.45 2.70
CA ALA A 3 -4.73 -33.65 1.73
C ALA A 3 -4.36 -32.30 1.08
N PRO A 4 -3.07 -32.01 0.81
CA PRO A 4 -2.63 -30.73 0.23
C PRO A 4 -3.31 -30.36 -1.11
N ASP A 5 -3.81 -31.36 -1.84
CA ASP A 5 -4.41 -31.22 -3.17
C ASP A 5 -5.96 -31.29 -3.15
N ASP A 6 -6.58 -31.25 -1.96
CA ASP A 6 -8.04 -31.22 -1.82
C ASP A 6 -8.57 -29.78 -1.96
N PHE A 7 -8.65 -29.31 -3.21
CA PHE A 7 -9.15 -27.98 -3.56
C PHE A 7 -10.62 -27.74 -3.15
N THR A 8 -11.40 -28.80 -2.94
CA THR A 8 -12.80 -28.70 -2.47
C THR A 8 -12.92 -28.23 -1.02
N SER A 9 -11.87 -28.39 -0.22
CA SER A 9 -11.85 -27.99 1.19
C SER A 9 -11.28 -26.59 1.44
N PHE A 10 -10.69 -25.94 0.43
CA PHE A 10 -9.91 -24.70 0.59
C PHE A 10 -10.74 -23.56 1.17
N GLN A 11 -12.00 -23.41 0.77
CA GLN A 11 -12.90 -22.40 1.33
C GLN A 11 -13.12 -22.55 2.84
N SER A 12 -13.09 -23.78 3.37
CA SER A 12 -13.24 -24.00 4.82
C SER A 12 -11.96 -23.67 5.61
N LEU A 13 -10.81 -23.72 4.94
CA LEU A 13 -9.49 -23.42 5.52
C LEU A 13 -9.09 -21.95 5.34
N ASP A 14 -9.72 -21.25 4.40
CA ASP A 14 -9.55 -19.83 4.10
C ASP A 14 -10.84 -19.03 4.37
N PRO A 15 -11.28 -18.93 5.64
CA PRO A 15 -12.50 -18.19 5.99
C PRO A 15 -12.41 -16.69 5.72
N GLN A 16 -11.20 -16.17 5.50
CA GLN A 16 -10.93 -14.77 5.18
C GLN A 16 -10.82 -14.52 3.67
N ASN A 17 -10.90 -15.58 2.85
CA ASN A 17 -10.82 -15.51 1.40
C ASN A 17 -9.52 -14.85 0.89
N MET A 18 -8.41 -15.12 1.58
CA MET A 18 -7.08 -14.63 1.24
C MET A 18 -6.62 -15.08 -0.16
N LEU A 19 -7.07 -16.22 -0.65
CA LEU A 19 -6.79 -16.64 -2.02
C LEU A 19 -7.33 -15.62 -3.03
N ALA A 20 -8.55 -15.12 -2.83
CA ALA A 20 -9.12 -14.09 -3.69
C ALA A 20 -8.41 -12.74 -3.55
N GLU A 21 -7.88 -12.41 -2.36
CA GLU A 21 -7.05 -11.21 -2.17
C GLU A 21 -5.72 -11.32 -2.94
N ILE A 22 -5.11 -12.51 -2.98
CA ILE A 22 -3.90 -12.77 -3.77
C ILE A 22 -4.20 -12.67 -5.27
N ASP A 23 -5.25 -13.35 -5.73
CA ASP A 23 -5.65 -13.37 -7.14
C ASP A 23 -6.08 -11.98 -7.62
N GLY A 24 -6.72 -11.19 -6.74
CA GLY A 24 -7.20 -9.84 -7.04
C GLY A 24 -6.15 -8.73 -6.89
N LEU A 25 -4.94 -9.04 -6.42
CA LEU A 25 -3.89 -8.05 -6.20
C LEU A 25 -3.55 -7.21 -7.45
N PRO A 26 -3.44 -7.76 -8.67
CA PRO A 26 -3.15 -6.97 -9.87
C PRO A 26 -4.18 -5.86 -10.11
N GLU A 27 -5.47 -6.18 -10.05
CA GLU A 27 -6.57 -5.23 -10.19
C GLU A 27 -6.58 -4.20 -9.06
N GLN A 28 -6.31 -4.61 -7.81
CA GLN A 28 -6.19 -3.69 -6.68
C GLN A 28 -5.08 -2.67 -6.90
N LEU A 29 -3.91 -3.09 -7.39
CA LEU A 29 -2.79 -2.21 -7.71
C LEU A 29 -3.13 -1.26 -8.86
N HIS A 30 -3.76 -1.76 -9.93
CA HIS A 30 -4.19 -0.93 -11.06
C HIS A 30 -5.16 0.16 -10.60
N LYS A 31 -6.16 -0.20 -9.80
CA LYS A 31 -7.13 0.75 -9.24
C LYS A 31 -6.46 1.77 -8.32
N ALA A 32 -5.53 1.35 -7.46
CA ALA A 32 -4.77 2.25 -6.59
C ALA A 32 -3.95 3.27 -7.41
N TRP A 33 -3.36 2.84 -8.52
CA TRP A 33 -2.67 3.70 -9.46
C TRP A 33 -3.60 4.73 -10.10
N GLU A 34 -4.76 4.30 -10.61
CA GLU A 34 -5.78 5.20 -11.18
C GLU A 34 -6.28 6.24 -10.18
N ILE A 35 -6.52 5.84 -8.93
CA ILE A 35 -6.87 6.76 -7.83
C ILE A 35 -5.76 7.79 -7.62
N GLY A 36 -4.50 7.36 -7.61
CA GLY A 36 -3.36 8.27 -7.49
C GLY A 36 -3.29 9.29 -8.62
N GLN A 37 -3.55 8.86 -9.87
CA GLN A 37 -3.53 9.74 -11.03
C GLN A 37 -4.72 10.71 -11.10
N THR A 38 -5.89 10.32 -10.60
CA THR A 38 -7.12 11.12 -10.68
C THR A 38 -7.39 11.96 -9.44
N SER A 39 -6.59 11.80 -8.38
CA SER A 39 -6.74 12.55 -7.13
C SER A 39 -6.61 14.05 -7.36
N GLU A 40 -7.70 14.77 -7.09
CA GLU A 40 -7.76 16.23 -7.20
C GLU A 40 -6.73 16.94 -6.30
N VAL A 41 -6.30 16.28 -5.22
CA VAL A 41 -5.29 16.80 -4.28
C VAL A 41 -3.92 16.92 -4.97
N PHE A 42 -3.58 15.98 -5.85
CA PHE A 42 -2.35 16.05 -6.66
C PHE A 42 -2.56 16.89 -7.92
N ALA A 43 -3.77 16.91 -8.50
CA ALA A 43 -4.07 17.73 -9.67
C ALA A 43 -4.06 19.25 -9.37
N LYS A 44 -4.46 19.67 -8.17
CA LYS A 44 -4.52 21.09 -7.76
C LYS A 44 -3.20 21.61 -7.16
N ARG A 45 -2.24 20.74 -6.85
CA ARG A 45 -0.91 21.13 -6.35
C ARG A 45 0.14 20.79 -7.39
N PRO A 46 0.67 21.76 -8.15
CA PRO A 46 1.77 21.52 -9.07
C PRO A 46 2.92 20.81 -8.35
N VAL A 47 3.53 19.81 -8.99
CA VAL A 47 4.82 19.27 -8.58
C VAL A 47 5.81 20.46 -8.58
N GLY A 48 6.24 20.89 -7.40
CA GLY A 48 7.09 22.07 -7.22
C GLY A 48 6.39 23.35 -6.73
N ALA A 49 5.08 23.33 -6.46
CA ALA A 49 4.43 24.39 -5.69
C ALA A 49 4.94 24.35 -4.25
N GLU A 50 5.90 25.24 -3.93
CA GLU A 50 6.46 25.56 -2.61
C GLU A 50 5.85 24.70 -1.48
N THR A 51 6.34 23.47 -1.33
CA THR A 51 6.11 22.67 -0.11
C THR A 51 7.04 23.13 0.99
N SER A 52 7.42 24.41 1.00
CA SER A 52 8.54 24.97 1.76
C SER A 52 8.39 24.85 3.28
N GLU A 53 7.23 24.41 3.76
CA GLU A 53 6.98 24.16 5.19
C GLU A 53 7.09 22.69 5.61
N VAL A 54 7.02 21.72 4.69
CA VAL A 54 7.03 20.30 5.07
C VAL A 54 8.46 19.82 5.26
N SER A 55 8.86 19.65 6.52
CA SER A 55 10.20 19.17 6.88
C SER A 55 10.27 17.67 7.18
N ARG A 56 9.13 17.01 7.43
CA ARG A 56 9.04 15.57 7.76
C ARG A 56 7.65 15.03 7.38
N VAL A 57 7.59 13.75 7.04
CA VAL A 57 6.34 12.99 6.88
C VAL A 57 6.35 11.84 7.88
N VAL A 58 5.23 11.63 8.58
CA VAL A 58 5.04 10.48 9.47
C VAL A 58 3.82 9.68 9.00
N VAL A 59 4.01 8.41 8.73
CA VAL A 59 2.94 7.46 8.40
C VAL A 59 2.68 6.60 9.63
N SER A 60 1.48 6.69 10.20
CA SER A 60 1.07 5.89 11.36
C SER A 60 0.20 4.72 10.90
N GLY A 61 0.52 3.51 11.33
CA GLY A 61 -0.26 2.32 10.97
C GLY A 61 0.13 1.09 11.78
N MET A 62 -0.74 0.09 11.83
CA MET A 62 -0.52 -1.16 12.55
C MET A 62 -0.56 -2.36 11.59
N GLY A 63 0.14 -3.44 11.92
CA GLY A 63 0.11 -4.68 11.15
C GLY A 63 0.50 -4.49 9.67
N GLY A 64 -0.31 -5.04 8.76
CA GLY A 64 -0.05 -4.97 7.30
C GLY A 64 0.09 -3.55 6.75
N SER A 65 -0.62 -2.57 7.33
CA SER A 65 -0.52 -1.17 6.91
C SER A 65 0.85 -0.56 7.19
N ALA A 66 1.48 -0.93 8.33
CA ALA A 66 2.83 -0.51 8.63
C ALA A 66 3.85 -1.14 7.67
N ILE A 67 3.66 -2.40 7.29
CA ILE A 67 4.53 -3.11 6.33
C ILE A 67 4.52 -2.40 4.97
N GLY A 68 3.33 -2.02 4.47
CA GLY A 68 3.20 -1.24 3.24
C GLY A 68 3.87 0.13 3.34
N ALA A 69 3.75 0.80 4.49
CA ALA A 69 4.42 2.07 4.74
C ALA A 69 5.95 1.94 4.76
N ASP A 70 6.50 0.85 5.31
CA ASP A 70 7.95 0.59 5.32
C ASP A 70 8.49 0.30 3.92
N LEU A 71 7.72 -0.42 3.09
CA LEU A 71 8.06 -0.61 1.68
C LEU A 71 8.16 0.74 0.96
N LEU A 72 7.16 1.60 1.15
CA LEU A 72 7.14 2.95 0.57
C LEU A 72 8.31 3.80 1.08
N ALA A 73 8.54 3.85 2.39
CA ALA A 73 9.63 4.63 2.99
C ALA A 73 10.99 4.19 2.47
N SER A 74 11.20 2.87 2.33
CA SER A 74 12.45 2.30 1.78
C SER A 74 12.63 2.65 0.31
N TYR A 75 11.57 2.57 -0.49
CA TYR A 75 11.58 2.97 -1.90
C TYR A 75 11.87 4.47 -2.08
N LEU A 76 11.31 5.31 -1.19
CA LEU A 76 11.47 6.76 -1.24
C LEU A 76 12.83 7.23 -0.69
N ALA A 77 13.51 6.45 0.14
CA ALA A 77 14.75 6.83 0.81
C ALA A 77 15.82 7.47 -0.11
N PRO A 78 16.10 6.95 -1.33
CA PRO A 78 17.09 7.57 -2.23
C PRO A 78 16.57 8.77 -3.03
N ILE A 79 15.25 9.02 -3.09
CA ILE A 79 14.65 9.99 -4.04
C ILE A 79 13.85 11.12 -3.37
N CYS A 80 13.37 10.93 -2.14
CA CYS A 80 12.62 11.94 -1.43
C CYS A 80 13.56 12.86 -0.64
N LYS A 81 13.46 14.18 -0.86
CA LYS A 81 14.27 15.18 -0.13
C LYS A 81 13.84 15.36 1.33
N ILE A 82 12.64 14.90 1.68
CA ILE A 82 12.04 15.03 3.01
C ILE A 82 12.02 13.64 3.66
N PRO A 83 12.49 13.48 4.91
CA PRO A 83 12.47 12.20 5.60
C PRO A 83 11.03 11.72 5.83
N VAL A 84 10.82 10.42 5.61
CA VAL A 84 9.56 9.70 5.84
C VAL A 84 9.78 8.71 6.97
N PHE A 85 8.98 8.80 8.03
CA PHE A 85 9.04 7.91 9.19
C PHE A 85 7.78 7.05 9.25
N VAL A 86 7.93 5.79 9.67
CA VAL A 86 6.81 4.91 9.97
C VAL A 86 6.67 4.79 11.48
N HIS A 87 5.47 5.08 11.99
CA HIS A 87 5.10 4.86 13.39
C HIS A 87 4.17 3.64 13.46
N ARG A 88 4.57 2.66 14.28
CA ARG A 88 3.87 1.40 14.49
C ARG A 88 3.24 1.35 15.88
#